data_AF-A0A953KW44-F1
#
_entry.id   AF-A0A953KW44-F1
#
_cell.length_a   1.000
_cell.length_b   1.000
_cell.length_c   1.000
_cell.angle_alpha   90.00
_cell.angle_beta   90.00
_cell.angle_gamma   90.00
#
_symmetry.space_group_name_H-M   'P 1'
#
loop_
_entity.id
_entity.type
_entity.pdbx_description
1 polymer ?
#
loop_
_entity_poly.entity_id
_entity_poly.type
_entity_poly.pdbx_seq_one_letter_code
_entity_poly.pdbx_strand_id
1 'polypeptide(L)'
;MISKNVRLILATGLVAACLPLSAQNTFQGVNIFVTGESTALDGYAPGGAQYQLRDDGTGGDSLASDKVYTRDVTIGNAPKVDGDYKWKVASTGFSPVSYPFGIDNSFTRGVTTGSLVKFVFDTNQKNDNWVPDPDGGSILGVLQTIPYAVMSTDTIKATGDFQVAAGLGSNWDAGTTFPTNLHDDGLNGDLAAGDNVYTLQLSGLAANTYNYKLVVNGAFTYQAGTAIGHADGGGNLSFLVINTTDTIKLLYNRVSGRSRYTSTNPAASPGPPWYATSSAWGTTLDAITLLYDDGTNGDVTNGDGIYSRRFTVATPTTTTVQVKQGAGPSYPGTGGYPFQTTINNQKVLVQFDGNTLADGYSPNKRYVWMDPGSRRNPPYVQAVGDFMSEIAGGDWNNNDPNYQMLDNGVAPDTAASDGIYGLQFAGGLTGGLVAGTYNWKGLGLQGSWDYQFGGSGDGATFQGNNPNVSFSATASTTLTFKVDAVTGRVAAVMNAALANPSRPSSINASGPPAGVPDWSMY
;
A
#
# COMPACT_ATOMS: atom_id res chain seq x y z
N MET A 1 -42.82 -43.86 39.79
CA MET A 1 -41.58 -44.20 39.05
C MET A 1 -41.52 -43.32 37.82
N ILE A 2 -40.73 -42.24 37.87
CA ILE A 2 -40.57 -41.27 36.78
C ILE A 2 -39.25 -41.61 36.08
N SER A 3 -39.29 -42.16 34.87
CA SER A 3 -38.10 -42.44 34.07
C SER A 3 -37.65 -41.16 33.35
N LYS A 4 -36.49 -40.62 33.75
CA LYS A 4 -35.81 -39.56 33.02
C LYS A 4 -35.10 -40.15 31.80
N ASN A 5 -35.54 -39.75 30.61
CA ASN A 5 -34.82 -39.98 29.35
C ASN A 5 -33.64 -39.00 29.28
N VAL A 6 -32.43 -39.51 29.51
CA VAL A 6 -31.19 -38.78 29.24
C VAL A 6 -30.84 -39.00 27.76
N ARG A 7 -30.98 -37.94 26.94
CA ARG A 7 -30.43 -37.93 25.58
C ARG A 7 -28.96 -37.54 25.65
N LEU A 8 -28.09 -38.52 25.39
CA LEU A 8 -26.65 -38.30 25.20
C LEU A 8 -26.44 -37.73 23.79
N ILE A 9 -26.13 -36.44 23.69
CA ILE A 9 -25.70 -35.81 22.44
C ILE A 9 -24.21 -36.11 22.29
N LEU A 10 -23.85 -37.06 21.41
CA LEU A 10 -22.47 -37.21 20.95
C LEU A 10 -22.16 -36.02 20.02
N ALA A 11 -21.42 -35.04 20.54
CA ALA A 11 -20.73 -34.06 19.71
C ALA A 11 -19.52 -34.74 19.07
N THR A 12 -19.66 -35.21 17.83
CA THR A 12 -18.52 -35.54 16.98
C THR A 12 -17.81 -34.24 16.63
N GLY A 13 -16.82 -33.87 17.46
CA GLY A 13 -15.89 -32.79 17.14
C GLY A 13 -15.14 -33.16 15.87
N LEU A 14 -15.53 -32.55 14.75
CA LEU A 14 -14.73 -32.52 13.54
C LEU A 14 -13.49 -31.69 13.85
N VAL A 15 -12.44 -32.33 14.37
CA VAL A 15 -11.11 -31.73 14.44
C VAL A 15 -10.68 -31.63 12.98
N ALA A 16 -10.87 -30.45 12.38
CA ALA A 16 -10.24 -30.13 11.12
C ALA A 16 -8.74 -30.24 11.37
N ALA A 17 -8.14 -31.35 10.95
CA ALA A 17 -6.70 -31.47 10.85
C ALA A 17 -6.29 -30.39 9.85
N CYS A 18 -5.85 -29.25 10.37
CA CYS A 18 -5.17 -28.24 9.60
C CYS A 18 -3.91 -28.94 9.08
N LEU A 19 -3.99 -29.43 7.83
CA LEU A 19 -2.83 -29.95 7.15
C LEU A 19 -1.82 -28.79 7.14
N PRO A 20 -0.63 -28.95 7.75
CA PRO A 20 0.33 -27.88 7.79
C PRO A 20 0.59 -27.46 6.34
N LEU A 21 0.27 -26.21 6.01
CA LEU A 21 0.75 -25.61 4.77
C LEU A 21 2.25 -25.85 4.73
N SER A 22 2.73 -26.47 3.66
CA SER A 22 4.15 -26.74 3.50
C SER A 22 4.89 -25.41 3.59
N ALA A 23 5.72 -25.25 4.62
CA ALA A 23 6.49 -24.04 4.86
C ALA A 23 7.17 -23.55 3.57
N GLN A 24 6.99 -22.27 3.24
CA GLN A 24 7.63 -21.66 2.09
C GLN A 24 9.10 -21.38 2.41
N ASN A 25 9.98 -22.32 2.05
CA ASN A 25 11.43 -22.17 2.20
C ASN A 25 12.10 -21.47 1.00
N THR A 26 11.32 -20.95 0.06
CA THR A 26 11.81 -20.35 -1.18
C THR A 26 11.24 -18.96 -1.38
N PHE A 27 12.11 -18.00 -1.70
CA PHE A 27 11.71 -16.68 -2.17
C PHE A 27 11.85 -16.63 -3.70
N GLN A 28 10.82 -16.17 -4.40
CA GLN A 28 10.77 -16.19 -5.89
C GLN A 28 11.08 -17.57 -6.50
N GLY A 29 10.68 -18.65 -5.81
CA GLY A 29 10.89 -20.03 -6.28
C GLY A 29 12.32 -20.57 -6.08
N VAL A 30 13.21 -19.83 -5.42
CA VAL A 30 14.58 -20.28 -5.11
C VAL A 30 14.88 -20.21 -3.62
N ASN A 31 15.80 -21.06 -3.16
CA ASN A 31 16.38 -20.93 -1.81
C ASN A 31 17.24 -19.67 -1.76
N ILE A 32 17.13 -18.92 -0.66
CA ILE A 32 17.92 -17.72 -0.39
C ILE A 32 18.82 -17.92 0.83
N PHE A 33 19.97 -17.25 0.80
CA PHE A 33 21.05 -17.44 1.77
C PHE A 33 21.62 -16.10 2.21
N VAL A 34 22.10 -16.03 3.44
CA VAL A 34 22.99 -14.95 3.89
C VAL A 34 24.37 -15.18 3.29
N THR A 35 24.89 -14.19 2.55
CA THR A 35 26.18 -14.25 1.85
C THR A 35 27.03 -13.03 2.16
N GLY A 36 28.36 -13.16 2.20
CA GLY A 36 29.27 -12.02 2.42
C GLY A 36 29.67 -11.32 1.12
N GLU A 37 30.33 -10.17 1.24
CA GLU A 37 30.70 -9.25 0.13
C GLU A 37 31.63 -9.86 -0.96
N SER A 38 32.51 -10.81 -0.61
CA SER A 38 33.51 -11.37 -1.57
C SER A 38 33.95 -12.82 -1.34
N THR A 39 33.54 -13.39 -0.21
CA THR A 39 33.60 -14.80 0.17
C THR A 39 32.36 -15.04 1.04
N ALA A 40 31.94 -16.27 1.36
CA ALA A 40 30.95 -16.36 2.43
C ALA A 40 31.47 -15.63 3.67
N LEU A 41 30.53 -15.15 4.51
CA LEU A 41 30.83 -14.72 5.88
C LEU A 41 31.83 -15.71 6.44
N ASP A 42 33.10 -15.32 6.57
CA ASP A 42 34.18 -16.16 7.11
C ASP A 42 34.64 -17.41 6.33
N GLY A 43 34.79 -17.36 5.00
CA GLY A 43 35.50 -18.43 4.27
C GLY A 43 34.69 -19.72 4.06
N TYR A 44 33.37 -19.63 4.14
CA TYR A 44 32.44 -20.70 3.80
C TYR A 44 32.06 -20.66 2.30
N ALA A 45 31.49 -21.74 1.78
CA ALA A 45 31.04 -21.79 0.38
C ALA A 45 29.61 -21.20 0.24
N PRO A 46 29.31 -20.43 -0.82
CA PRO A 46 27.93 -20.03 -1.13
C PRO A 46 26.99 -21.25 -1.19
N GLY A 47 25.77 -21.11 -0.65
CA GLY A 47 24.74 -22.17 -0.73
C GLY A 47 24.76 -23.22 0.38
N GLY A 48 25.55 -23.03 1.44
CA GLY A 48 25.48 -23.91 2.62
C GLY A 48 24.12 -23.82 3.32
N ALA A 49 23.48 -24.97 3.58
CA ALA A 49 22.18 -25.05 4.26
C ALA A 49 22.16 -24.34 5.63
N GLN A 50 23.32 -24.17 6.26
CA GLN A 50 23.47 -23.46 7.52
C GLN A 50 23.32 -21.93 7.44
N TYR A 51 23.22 -21.37 6.25
CA TYR A 51 22.99 -19.93 6.00
C TYR A 51 21.69 -19.67 5.23
N GLN A 52 20.92 -20.71 4.96
CA GLN A 52 19.64 -20.56 4.29
C GLN A 52 18.70 -19.78 5.20
N LEU A 53 18.12 -18.71 4.67
CA LEU A 53 17.04 -17.98 5.31
C LEU A 53 15.74 -18.75 5.09
N ARG A 54 14.94 -18.90 6.14
CA ARG A 54 13.71 -19.70 6.13
C ARG A 54 12.54 -18.95 6.76
N ASP A 55 11.36 -19.25 6.23
CA ASP A 55 10.05 -18.80 6.68
C ASP A 55 9.22 -20.05 7.02
N ASP A 56 9.75 -20.84 7.97
CA ASP A 56 9.28 -22.19 8.32
C ASP A 56 9.00 -22.41 9.81
N GLY A 57 9.05 -21.35 10.62
CA GLY A 57 8.91 -21.39 12.07
C GLY A 57 10.07 -22.09 12.78
N THR A 58 11.22 -22.25 12.12
CA THR A 58 12.43 -22.87 12.67
C THR A 58 13.69 -22.02 12.43
N GLY A 59 14.80 -22.37 13.08
CA GLY A 59 16.11 -21.80 12.73
C GLY A 59 16.27 -20.30 13.01
N GLY A 60 15.45 -19.75 13.90
CA GLY A 60 15.38 -18.32 14.22
C GLY A 60 14.04 -17.68 13.84
N ASP A 61 13.25 -18.37 13.00
CA ASP A 61 11.96 -17.90 12.53
C ASP A 61 10.86 -18.22 13.54
N SER A 62 10.04 -17.22 13.88
CA SER A 62 8.98 -17.34 14.88
C SER A 62 7.65 -17.81 14.29
N LEU A 63 7.40 -17.61 13.00
CA LEU A 63 6.11 -17.90 12.39
C LEU A 63 6.28 -18.32 10.92
N ALA A 64 5.93 -19.57 10.62
CA ALA A 64 6.01 -20.08 9.27
C ALA A 64 5.03 -19.37 8.30
N SER A 65 5.49 -19.15 7.07
CA SER A 65 4.74 -18.56 5.95
C SER A 65 4.25 -17.13 6.20
N ASP A 66 4.94 -16.35 7.03
CA ASP A 66 4.65 -14.94 7.29
C ASP A 66 5.47 -13.98 6.40
N LYS A 67 6.28 -14.53 5.49
CA LYS A 67 7.16 -13.83 4.56
C LYS A 67 8.33 -13.08 5.22
N VAL A 68 8.66 -13.44 6.47
CA VAL A 68 9.84 -13.00 7.19
C VAL A 68 10.85 -14.14 7.22
N TYR A 69 11.84 -14.07 6.34
CA TYR A 69 12.86 -15.11 6.24
C TYR A 69 13.97 -14.81 7.24
N THR A 70 14.28 -15.74 8.14
CA THR A 70 15.31 -15.53 9.16
C THR A 70 16.33 -16.65 9.24
N ARG A 71 17.47 -16.34 9.86
CA ARG A 71 18.51 -17.32 10.20
C ARG A 71 19.38 -16.86 11.35
N ASP A 72 19.50 -17.71 12.36
CA ASP A 72 20.54 -17.56 13.39
C ASP A 72 21.89 -18.12 12.91
N VAL A 73 22.94 -17.33 13.04
CA VAL A 73 24.31 -17.68 12.64
C VAL A 73 25.29 -17.33 13.76
N THR A 74 26.09 -18.31 14.19
CA THR A 74 27.23 -18.06 15.06
C THR A 74 28.41 -17.58 14.24
N ILE A 75 28.96 -16.41 14.60
CA ILE A 75 30.09 -15.81 13.91
C ILE A 75 31.38 -16.59 14.23
N GLY A 76 32.03 -17.12 13.19
CA GLY A 76 33.10 -18.11 13.32
C GLY A 76 34.50 -17.51 13.43
N ASN A 77 34.76 -16.36 12.80
CA ASN A 77 36.06 -15.69 12.86
C ASN A 77 35.93 -14.26 13.40
N ALA A 78 37.06 -13.57 13.52
CA ALA A 78 37.06 -12.15 13.87
C ALA A 78 36.70 -11.32 12.62
N PRO A 79 35.97 -10.21 12.79
CA PRO A 79 35.57 -9.35 11.66
C PRO A 79 36.79 -8.90 10.83
N LYS A 80 36.65 -8.91 9.50
CA LYS A 80 37.77 -8.75 8.56
C LYS A 80 38.38 -7.33 8.57
N VAL A 81 37.59 -6.30 8.82
CA VAL A 81 38.02 -4.89 8.86
C VAL A 81 37.08 -4.12 9.82
N ASP A 82 37.63 -3.28 10.70
CA ASP A 82 36.92 -2.34 11.59
C ASP A 82 35.86 -2.89 12.56
N GLY A 83 35.76 -4.22 12.74
CA GLY A 83 34.80 -4.82 13.69
C GLY A 83 33.45 -5.22 13.08
N ASP A 84 33.31 -5.11 11.76
CA ASP A 84 31.99 -5.13 11.09
C ASP A 84 31.87 -6.28 10.07
N TYR A 85 30.65 -6.78 9.87
CA TYR A 85 30.30 -7.81 8.88
C TYR A 85 29.37 -7.24 7.83
N LYS A 86 29.78 -7.33 6.56
CA LYS A 86 28.94 -6.98 5.41
C LYS A 86 28.29 -8.23 4.81
N TRP A 87 27.02 -8.13 4.44
CA TRP A 87 26.23 -9.25 3.98
C TRP A 87 25.11 -8.88 3.00
N LYS A 88 24.62 -9.88 2.28
CA LYS A 88 23.52 -9.83 1.31
C LYS A 88 22.66 -11.08 1.40
N VAL A 89 21.42 -10.96 0.93
CA VAL A 89 20.54 -12.09 0.61
C VAL A 89 20.76 -12.49 -0.84
N ALA A 90 21.18 -13.72 -1.08
CA ALA A 90 21.41 -14.20 -2.43
C ALA A 90 20.92 -15.64 -2.61
N SER A 91 20.51 -16.01 -3.82
CA SER A 91 20.32 -17.41 -4.20
C SER A 91 21.66 -18.06 -4.52
N THR A 92 21.70 -19.39 -4.65
CA THR A 92 22.91 -20.10 -5.09
C THR A 92 23.37 -19.56 -6.45
N GLY A 93 24.57 -19.00 -6.52
CA GLY A 93 25.09 -18.36 -7.73
C GLY A 93 24.65 -16.90 -7.94
N PHE A 94 24.07 -16.25 -6.93
CA PHE A 94 23.68 -14.83 -6.93
C PHE A 94 22.62 -14.46 -8.00
N SER A 95 21.89 -15.45 -8.52
CA SER A 95 20.81 -15.26 -9.48
C SER A 95 19.69 -16.29 -9.25
N PRO A 96 18.40 -15.90 -9.29
CA PRO A 96 17.88 -14.57 -9.60
C PRO A 96 17.98 -13.55 -8.45
N VAL A 97 18.33 -13.97 -7.23
CA VAL A 97 18.31 -13.09 -6.04
C VAL A 97 19.73 -12.67 -5.67
N SER A 98 19.93 -11.35 -5.55
CA SER A 98 21.11 -10.71 -4.96
C SER A 98 20.72 -9.34 -4.42
N TYR A 99 20.41 -9.27 -3.13
CA TYR A 99 19.86 -8.09 -2.46
C TYR A 99 20.68 -7.70 -1.20
N PRO A 100 21.10 -6.44 -1.04
CA PRO A 100 20.82 -5.33 -1.94
C PRO A 100 21.52 -5.49 -3.31
N PHE A 101 20.96 -4.85 -4.33
CA PHE A 101 21.42 -5.00 -5.71
C PHE A 101 22.82 -4.37 -5.92
N GLY A 102 23.53 -4.80 -6.97
CA GLY A 102 24.81 -4.21 -7.35
C GLY A 102 25.92 -4.45 -6.33
N ILE A 103 26.71 -3.42 -6.04
CA ILE A 103 27.86 -3.46 -5.12
C ILE A 103 27.48 -3.25 -3.65
N ASP A 104 26.23 -2.88 -3.37
CA ASP A 104 25.78 -2.43 -2.04
C ASP A 104 25.48 -3.61 -1.11
N ASN A 105 26.06 -3.66 0.08
CA ASN A 105 25.84 -4.68 1.10
C ASN A 105 25.08 -4.12 2.30
N SER A 106 24.30 -4.95 2.97
CA SER A 106 23.92 -4.67 4.35
C SER A 106 25.10 -4.92 5.29
N PHE A 107 24.99 -4.46 6.54
CA PHE A 107 26.07 -4.63 7.51
C PHE A 107 25.54 -4.91 8.91
N THR A 108 26.41 -5.42 9.78
CA THR A 108 26.21 -5.51 11.23
C THR A 108 27.52 -5.20 11.95
N ARG A 109 27.43 -4.51 13.09
CA ARG A 109 28.58 -3.95 13.80
C ARG A 109 28.70 -4.47 15.23
N GLY A 110 29.91 -4.45 15.76
CA GLY A 110 30.18 -4.79 17.16
C GLY A 110 30.04 -6.28 17.48
N VAL A 111 30.11 -7.13 16.47
CA VAL A 111 29.94 -8.57 16.63
C VAL A 111 31.32 -9.23 16.77
N THR A 112 31.52 -9.97 17.86
CA THR A 112 32.76 -10.70 18.12
C THR A 112 32.62 -12.17 17.73
N THR A 113 33.76 -12.86 17.57
CA THR A 113 33.77 -14.30 17.34
C THR A 113 33.00 -15.05 18.43
N GLY A 114 32.13 -15.97 18.03
CA GLY A 114 31.24 -16.73 18.91
C GLY A 114 29.89 -16.05 19.17
N SER A 115 29.70 -14.80 18.75
CA SER A 115 28.41 -14.11 18.86
C SER A 115 27.36 -14.79 17.97
N LEU A 116 26.13 -14.91 18.47
CA LEU A 116 24.98 -15.33 17.70
C LEU A 116 24.32 -14.09 17.07
N VAL A 117 24.19 -14.09 15.75
CA VAL A 117 23.52 -13.03 14.98
C VAL A 117 22.33 -13.63 14.26
N LYS A 118 21.15 -13.04 14.44
CA LYS A 118 19.98 -13.31 13.60
C LYS A 118 20.03 -12.39 12.40
N PHE A 119 19.97 -12.97 11.20
CA PHE A 119 19.74 -12.26 9.96
C PHE A 119 18.26 -12.35 9.60
N VAL A 120 17.67 -11.22 9.19
CA VAL A 120 16.26 -11.11 8.85
C VAL A 120 16.11 -10.48 7.48
N PHE A 121 15.27 -11.07 6.65
CA PHE A 121 14.81 -10.53 5.38
C PHE A 121 13.28 -10.51 5.37
N ASP A 122 12.72 -9.34 5.68
CA ASP A 122 11.27 -9.13 5.75
C ASP A 122 10.76 -8.61 4.41
N THR A 123 9.90 -9.38 3.74
CA THR A 123 9.37 -9.03 2.42
C THR A 123 7.94 -8.50 2.49
N ASN A 124 7.40 -8.30 3.69
CA ASN A 124 6.08 -7.73 3.87
C ASN A 124 6.10 -6.24 3.63
N GLN A 125 5.20 -5.79 2.77
CA GLN A 125 4.85 -4.38 2.68
C GLN A 125 4.20 -3.92 3.98
N LYS A 126 4.72 -2.85 4.58
CA LYS A 126 4.25 -2.31 5.87
C LYS A 126 3.30 -1.14 5.70
N ASN A 127 3.39 -0.37 4.61
CA ASN A 127 2.53 0.78 4.31
C ASN A 127 2.46 1.83 5.45
N ASP A 128 3.53 1.96 6.23
CA ASP A 128 3.63 2.82 7.42
C ASP A 128 4.51 4.07 7.20
N ASN A 129 4.85 4.35 5.94
CA ASN A 129 5.70 5.45 5.45
C ASN A 129 7.17 5.38 5.88
N TRP A 130 7.60 4.27 6.45
CA TRP A 130 9.01 4.02 6.71
C TRP A 130 9.65 3.39 5.47
N VAL A 131 10.83 3.86 5.09
CA VAL A 131 11.60 3.33 3.96
C VAL A 131 12.89 2.66 4.43
N PRO A 132 13.31 1.54 3.82
CA PRO A 132 12.67 0.85 2.71
C PRO A 132 11.33 0.22 3.12
N ASP A 133 10.37 0.22 2.19
CA ASP A 133 9.12 -0.54 2.28
C ASP A 133 9.07 -1.47 1.06
N PRO A 134 8.97 -2.80 1.24
CA PRO A 134 8.94 -3.73 0.11
C PRO A 134 7.74 -3.44 -0.80
N ASP A 135 7.99 -3.20 -2.09
CA ASP A 135 6.96 -2.82 -3.06
C ASP A 135 6.70 -3.89 -4.14
N GLY A 136 7.39 -5.02 -4.04
CA GLY A 136 7.36 -6.09 -5.05
C GLY A 136 8.11 -5.75 -6.34
N GLY A 137 8.81 -4.61 -6.38
CA GLY A 137 9.59 -4.10 -7.51
C GLY A 137 11.08 -3.97 -7.18
N SER A 138 11.56 -2.73 -7.03
CA SER A 138 12.98 -2.42 -6.84
C SER A 138 13.48 -2.61 -5.41
N ILE A 139 12.56 -2.74 -4.45
CA ILE A 139 12.87 -3.05 -3.05
C ILE A 139 12.27 -4.42 -2.74
N LEU A 140 13.13 -5.43 -2.68
CA LEU A 140 12.69 -6.82 -2.48
C LEU A 140 12.36 -7.14 -1.02
N GLY A 141 12.87 -6.38 -0.06
CA GLY A 141 12.68 -6.61 1.36
C GLY A 141 13.44 -5.62 2.24
N VAL A 142 13.23 -5.71 3.55
CA VAL A 142 13.99 -5.01 4.59
C VAL A 142 15.00 -5.98 5.20
N LEU A 143 16.28 -5.60 5.19
CA LEU A 143 17.36 -6.36 5.81
C LEU A 143 17.62 -5.87 7.23
N GLN A 144 17.66 -6.79 8.19
CA GLN A 144 17.92 -6.47 9.59
C GLN A 144 18.87 -7.51 10.20
N THR A 145 19.59 -7.11 11.24
CA THR A 145 20.33 -8.04 12.10
C THR A 145 19.94 -7.86 13.56
N ILE A 146 20.02 -8.96 14.33
CA ILE A 146 19.86 -8.95 15.79
C ILE A 146 21.10 -9.62 16.41
N PRO A 147 21.90 -8.93 17.25
CA PRO A 147 21.73 -7.56 17.70
C PRO A 147 21.81 -6.52 16.57
N TYR A 148 21.23 -5.34 16.81
CA TYR A 148 21.02 -4.31 15.79
C TYR A 148 22.32 -3.91 15.08
N ALA A 149 22.22 -3.67 13.77
CA ALA A 149 23.36 -3.31 12.93
C ALA A 149 24.11 -2.05 13.39
N VAL A 150 23.41 -1.13 14.07
CA VAL A 150 23.97 0.05 14.71
C VAL A 150 24.04 -0.20 16.21
N MET A 151 25.16 0.14 16.86
CA MET A 151 25.34 0.00 18.31
C MET A 151 24.73 1.20 19.08
N SER A 152 24.43 1.04 20.37
CA SER A 152 23.89 2.15 21.19
C SER A 152 24.92 3.25 21.45
N THR A 153 26.20 2.96 21.22
CA THR A 153 27.31 3.92 21.31
C THR A 153 27.55 4.65 19.99
N ASP A 154 26.93 4.22 18.90
CA ASP A 154 27.08 4.87 17.61
C ASP A 154 26.27 6.17 17.55
N THR A 155 26.81 7.15 16.84
CA THR A 155 26.09 8.38 16.50
C THR A 155 25.47 8.24 15.12
N ILE A 156 24.22 8.68 14.97
CA ILE A 156 23.55 8.76 13.67
C ILE A 156 23.46 10.22 13.27
N LYS A 157 23.93 10.53 12.06
CA LYS A 157 23.90 11.90 11.49
C LYS A 157 23.11 11.94 10.20
N ALA A 158 22.38 13.02 9.98
CA ALA A 158 21.85 13.34 8.65
C ALA A 158 22.85 14.20 7.86
N THR A 159 23.17 13.79 6.65
CA THR A 159 24.01 14.56 5.72
C THR A 159 23.29 14.69 4.38
N GLY A 160 23.41 15.82 3.69
CA GLY A 160 22.62 16.08 2.50
C GLY A 160 22.85 17.45 1.88
N ASP A 161 22.05 17.76 0.86
CA ASP A 161 22.06 19.06 0.19
C ASP A 161 21.29 20.16 0.98
N PHE A 162 20.64 19.79 2.09
CA PHE A 162 19.98 20.72 3.01
C PHE A 162 20.96 21.44 3.95
N GLN A 163 22.19 20.96 4.11
CA GLN A 163 23.11 21.46 5.15
C GLN A 163 23.46 22.93 4.95
N VAL A 164 23.73 23.38 3.73
CA VAL A 164 23.96 24.80 3.41
C VAL A 164 22.70 25.62 3.70
N ALA A 165 21.53 25.13 3.29
CA ALA A 165 20.25 25.82 3.52
C ALA A 165 19.90 25.93 5.01
N ALA A 166 20.35 24.99 5.83
CA ALA A 166 20.24 25.01 7.28
C ALA A 166 21.34 25.86 7.97
N GLY A 167 22.28 26.43 7.22
CA GLY A 167 23.40 27.20 7.76
C GLY A 167 24.50 26.36 8.42
N LEU A 168 24.61 25.07 8.08
CA LEU A 168 25.47 24.06 8.74
C LEU A 168 26.78 23.77 7.99
N GLY A 169 27.28 24.74 7.21
CA GLY A 169 28.52 24.60 6.43
C GLY A 169 28.26 24.09 5.00
N SER A 170 29.01 23.08 4.55
CA SER A 170 28.92 22.52 3.20
C SER A 170 27.91 21.37 3.10
N ASN A 171 27.35 21.18 1.92
CA ASN A 171 26.50 20.04 1.59
C ASN A 171 27.29 18.73 1.59
N TRP A 172 26.63 17.63 1.96
CA TRP A 172 27.20 16.28 2.00
C TRP A 172 28.43 16.14 2.92
N ASP A 173 28.51 16.96 3.96
CA ASP A 173 29.56 16.86 4.99
C ASP A 173 29.08 15.98 6.15
N ALA A 174 29.42 14.68 6.08
CA ALA A 174 29.15 13.70 7.14
C ALA A 174 29.99 13.96 8.41
N GLY A 175 31.16 14.59 8.27
CA GLY A 175 32.08 14.89 9.35
C GLY A 175 31.73 16.15 10.13
N THR A 176 30.72 16.90 9.68
CA THR A 176 30.34 18.18 10.26
C THR A 176 30.19 18.12 11.79
N THR A 177 30.72 19.15 12.46
CA THR A 177 30.56 19.33 13.92
C THR A 177 29.24 20.01 14.26
N PHE A 178 28.49 20.48 13.26
CA PHE A 178 27.17 21.08 13.45
C PHE A 178 26.12 20.02 13.86
N PRO A 179 25.04 20.41 14.57
CA PRO A 179 24.08 19.47 15.14
C PRO A 179 23.18 18.85 14.06
N THR A 180 23.72 17.88 13.36
CA THR A 180 23.00 16.97 12.45
C THR A 180 22.78 15.60 13.06
N ASN A 181 23.13 15.44 14.34
CA ASN A 181 22.89 14.22 15.09
C ASN A 181 21.39 14.00 15.25
N LEU A 182 20.96 12.76 15.05
CA LEU A 182 19.63 12.32 15.44
C LEU A 182 19.70 11.86 16.90
N HIS A 183 18.63 12.10 17.66
CA HIS A 183 18.55 11.86 19.10
C HIS A 183 17.34 10.98 19.45
N ASP A 184 17.52 10.08 20.42
CA ASP A 184 16.49 9.21 21.02
C ASP A 184 16.39 9.56 22.52
N ASP A 185 16.09 10.83 22.80
CA ASP A 185 16.20 11.47 24.12
C ASP A 185 14.87 12.08 24.62
N GLY A 186 13.78 11.93 23.88
CA GLY A 186 12.48 12.57 24.15
C GLY A 186 12.51 14.10 24.04
N LEU A 187 13.57 14.66 23.46
CA LEU A 187 13.79 16.08 23.21
C LEU A 187 14.12 16.30 21.72
N ASN A 188 14.40 17.54 21.30
CA ASN A 188 14.86 17.83 19.93
C ASN A 188 13.92 17.33 18.80
N GLY A 189 12.63 17.21 19.11
CA GLY A 189 11.62 16.71 18.18
C GLY A 189 11.34 15.21 18.28
N ASP A 190 12.14 14.47 19.04
CA ASP A 190 11.90 13.08 19.42
C ASP A 190 10.67 12.96 20.34
N LEU A 191 9.88 11.90 20.15
CA LEU A 191 8.60 11.72 20.84
C LEU A 191 8.76 11.01 22.19
N ALA A 192 9.65 10.02 22.28
CA ALA A 192 9.81 9.20 23.46
C ALA A 192 11.26 8.72 23.60
N ALA A 193 11.89 9.04 24.73
CA ALA A 193 13.27 8.63 24.99
C ALA A 193 13.42 7.11 25.12
N GLY A 194 14.42 6.54 24.44
CA GLY A 194 14.80 5.13 24.51
C GLY A 194 13.91 4.19 23.70
N ASP A 195 13.09 4.70 22.79
CA ASP A 195 12.21 3.89 21.94
C ASP A 195 12.92 3.36 20.67
N ASN A 196 14.21 3.71 20.50
CA ASN A 196 15.06 3.39 19.36
C ASN A 196 14.68 4.12 18.06
N VAL A 197 13.88 5.18 18.15
CA VAL A 197 13.56 6.09 17.05
C VAL A 197 14.33 7.39 17.22
N TYR A 198 15.46 7.47 16.52
CA TYR A 198 16.32 8.65 16.54
C TYR A 198 15.71 9.74 15.65
N THR A 199 15.64 10.97 16.15
CA THR A 199 15.01 12.09 15.46
C THR A 199 15.96 13.30 15.34
N LEU A 200 15.97 13.93 14.16
CA LEU A 200 16.55 15.26 13.93
C LEU A 200 15.45 16.21 13.46
N GLN A 201 15.31 17.37 14.11
CA GLN A 201 14.38 18.42 13.71
C GLN A 201 15.10 19.56 12.99
N LEU A 202 14.59 19.94 11.82
CA LEU A 202 15.06 21.03 10.97
C LEU A 202 13.94 22.06 10.79
N SER A 203 14.28 23.35 10.80
CA SER A 203 13.33 24.45 10.55
C SER A 203 14.02 25.60 9.81
N GLY A 204 13.25 26.50 9.20
CA GLY A 204 13.79 27.67 8.50
C GLY A 204 14.40 27.37 7.13
N LEU A 205 14.26 26.14 6.62
CA LEU A 205 14.74 25.75 5.29
C LEU A 205 13.97 26.48 4.19
N ALA A 206 14.64 26.95 3.15
CA ALA A 206 13.98 27.49 1.97
C ALA A 206 13.14 26.41 1.26
N ALA A 207 12.05 26.82 0.61
CA ALA A 207 11.21 25.92 -0.17
C ALA A 207 12.01 25.20 -1.27
N ASN A 208 12.13 23.88 -1.17
CA ASN A 208 12.84 23.04 -2.12
C ASN A 208 12.59 21.55 -1.83
N THR A 209 12.96 20.68 -2.76
CA THR A 209 13.21 19.27 -2.46
C THR A 209 14.68 19.10 -2.09
N TYR A 210 14.94 18.51 -0.94
CA TYR A 210 16.28 18.22 -0.46
C TYR A 210 16.54 16.72 -0.46
N ASN A 211 17.78 16.32 -0.73
CA ASN A 211 18.26 14.96 -0.66
C ASN A 211 19.16 14.78 0.57
N TYR A 212 19.06 13.62 1.21
CA TYR A 212 19.84 13.28 2.37
C TYR A 212 20.18 11.78 2.46
N LYS A 213 21.12 11.47 3.34
CA LYS A 213 21.47 10.14 3.83
C LYS A 213 21.61 10.19 5.34
N LEU A 214 21.35 9.08 5.99
CA LEU A 214 21.68 8.90 7.41
C LEU A 214 22.95 8.06 7.51
N VAL A 215 23.97 8.61 8.15
CA VAL A 215 25.32 8.00 8.25
C VAL A 215 25.65 7.68 9.70
N VAL A 216 26.41 6.60 9.90
CA VAL A 216 26.88 6.17 11.21
C VAL A 216 28.24 6.81 11.49
N ASN A 217 28.42 7.38 12.68
CA ASN A 217 29.68 7.98 13.16
C ASN A 217 30.28 9.03 12.23
N GLY A 218 29.42 9.74 11.49
CA GLY A 218 29.85 10.81 10.58
C GLY A 218 30.70 10.36 9.39
N ALA A 219 30.54 9.11 8.95
CA ALA A 219 31.26 8.55 7.80
C ALA A 219 30.32 7.87 6.81
N PHE A 220 30.60 8.03 5.51
CA PHE A 220 29.82 7.38 4.44
C PHE A 220 30.06 5.87 4.32
N THR A 221 31.05 5.33 5.04
CA THR A 221 31.34 3.90 5.09
C THR A 221 30.12 3.08 5.51
N TYR A 222 29.31 3.62 6.43
CA TYR A 222 28.12 2.96 6.96
C TYR A 222 26.93 3.90 6.92
N GLN A 223 25.90 3.53 6.16
CA GLN A 223 24.70 4.34 6.04
C GLN A 223 23.57 3.65 6.82
N ALA A 224 23.11 4.33 7.87
CA ALA A 224 22.07 3.86 8.78
C ALA A 224 20.69 3.84 8.10
N GLY A 225 20.43 4.77 7.18
CA GLY A 225 19.13 4.92 6.53
C GLY A 225 19.32 5.38 5.10
N THR A 226 18.97 4.51 4.18
CA THR A 226 19.00 4.71 2.72
C THR A 226 17.68 4.25 2.11
N ALA A 227 17.51 4.45 0.81
CA ALA A 227 16.35 3.91 0.08
C ALA A 227 16.20 2.37 0.19
N ILE A 228 17.24 1.65 0.65
CA ILE A 228 17.29 0.19 0.82
C ILE A 228 17.61 -0.25 2.26
N GLY A 229 17.61 0.68 3.23
CA GLY A 229 17.79 0.40 4.67
C GLY A 229 19.24 0.52 5.13
N HIS A 230 19.68 -0.39 6.02
CA HIS A 230 21.08 -0.55 6.41
C HIS A 230 21.90 -1.06 5.24
N ALA A 231 22.60 -0.17 4.55
CA ALA A 231 23.50 -0.55 3.48
C ALA A 231 24.76 0.34 3.46
N ASP A 232 25.90 -0.20 3.03
CA ASP A 232 27.10 0.58 2.74
C ASP A 232 26.99 1.39 1.43
N GLY A 233 25.91 1.14 0.67
CA GLY A 233 25.45 1.90 -0.48
C GLY A 233 23.95 2.23 -0.39
N GLY A 234 23.30 2.50 -1.52
CA GLY A 234 21.89 2.89 -1.56
C GLY A 234 21.65 4.32 -2.03
N GLY A 235 20.53 4.51 -2.72
CA GLY A 235 20.08 5.81 -3.21
C GLY A 235 19.83 6.82 -2.10
N ASN A 236 19.88 8.10 -2.45
CA ASN A 236 19.54 9.18 -1.54
C ASN A 236 18.05 9.10 -1.15
N LEU A 237 17.76 9.50 0.08
CA LEU A 237 16.41 9.82 0.52
C LEU A 237 16.11 11.28 0.16
N SER A 238 14.83 11.64 0.08
CA SER A 238 14.41 13.01 -0.19
C SER A 238 13.32 13.47 0.74
N PHE A 239 13.29 14.78 1.06
CA PHE A 239 12.17 15.42 1.71
C PHE A 239 11.81 16.74 1.03
N LEU A 240 10.55 17.13 1.11
CA LEU A 240 10.04 18.39 0.56
C LEU A 240 9.86 19.44 1.65
N VAL A 241 10.30 20.65 1.36
CA VAL A 241 9.97 21.87 2.12
C VAL A 241 9.16 22.77 1.19
N ILE A 242 7.96 23.16 1.61
CA ILE A 242 7.06 24.00 0.82
C ILE A 242 7.18 25.46 1.27
N ASN A 243 7.30 25.71 2.57
CA ASN A 243 7.45 27.04 3.14
C ASN A 243 8.58 27.08 4.18
N THR A 244 9.18 28.25 4.40
CA THR A 244 10.25 28.44 5.40
C THR A 244 9.80 28.21 6.84
N THR A 245 8.50 28.19 7.10
CA THR A 245 7.90 27.86 8.40
C THR A 245 7.74 26.36 8.63
N ASP A 246 7.96 25.54 7.61
CA ASP A 246 7.87 24.08 7.73
C ASP A 246 8.95 23.59 8.69
N THR A 247 8.55 22.72 9.61
CA THR A 247 9.47 21.99 10.48
C THR A 247 9.52 20.56 10.00
N ILE A 248 10.70 20.13 9.55
CA ILE A 248 10.96 18.78 9.08
C ILE A 248 11.56 17.96 10.22
N LYS A 249 11.05 16.74 10.43
CA LYS A 249 11.70 15.76 11.30
C LYS A 249 12.21 14.61 10.45
N LEU A 250 13.49 14.30 10.54
CA LEU A 250 14.09 13.10 9.97
C LEU A 250 14.14 12.04 11.08
N LEU A 251 13.50 10.90 10.86
CA LEU A 251 13.40 9.82 11.84
C LEU A 251 14.13 8.57 11.35
N TYR A 252 14.74 7.85 12.27
CA TYR A 252 15.44 6.60 12.02
C TYR A 252 15.13 5.59 13.11
N ASN A 253 14.53 4.47 12.71
CA ASN A 253 14.24 3.36 13.60
C ASN A 253 15.42 2.39 13.56
N ARG A 254 16.21 2.39 14.63
CA ARG A 254 17.42 1.56 14.75
C ARG A 254 17.13 0.07 14.76
N VAL A 255 15.95 -0.35 15.24
CA VAL A 255 15.53 -1.75 15.30
C VAL A 255 15.28 -2.29 13.89
N SER A 256 14.50 -1.57 13.09
CA SER A 256 14.12 -2.01 11.75
C SER A 256 15.07 -1.58 10.64
N GLY A 257 15.97 -0.64 10.92
CA GLY A 257 16.86 -0.04 9.92
C GLY A 257 16.15 0.85 8.89
N ARG A 258 14.91 1.25 9.20
CA ARG A 258 14.09 2.07 8.33
C ARG A 258 14.13 3.52 8.78
N SER A 259 13.93 4.42 7.83
CA SER A 259 13.88 5.86 8.07
C SER A 259 12.59 6.44 7.51
N ARG A 260 12.19 7.61 8.00
CA ARG A 260 11.11 8.40 7.40
C ARG A 260 11.37 9.87 7.65
N TYR A 261 10.59 10.74 7.02
CA TYR A 261 10.49 12.11 7.47
C TYR A 261 9.04 12.51 7.71
N THR A 262 8.85 13.51 8.56
CA THR A 262 7.56 14.20 8.70
C THR A 262 7.76 15.69 8.55
N SER A 263 6.71 16.40 8.17
CA SER A 263 6.68 17.86 8.08
C SER A 263 5.48 18.39 8.84
N THR A 264 5.63 19.52 9.53
CA THR A 264 4.48 20.29 10.06
C THR A 264 3.58 20.82 8.95
N ASN A 265 4.11 20.93 7.73
CA ASN A 265 3.30 21.15 6.55
C ASN A 265 2.88 19.80 5.96
N PRO A 266 1.61 19.43 6.09
CA PRO A 266 1.16 18.12 5.66
C PRO A 266 1.33 17.87 4.16
N ALA A 267 1.27 18.92 3.34
CA ALA A 267 1.52 18.80 1.91
C ALA A 267 2.95 18.33 1.59
N ALA A 268 3.88 18.43 2.54
CA ALA A 268 5.27 18.04 2.36
C ALA A 268 5.58 16.58 2.76
N SER A 269 4.71 15.86 3.47
CA SER A 269 5.00 14.48 3.93
C SER A 269 4.53 13.42 2.92
N PRO A 270 5.32 12.37 2.61
CA PRO A 270 4.88 11.26 1.76
C PRO A 270 4.12 10.24 2.61
N GLY A 271 2.99 9.77 2.09
CA GLY A 271 2.11 8.85 2.82
C GLY A 271 1.01 9.54 3.58
N PRO A 272 0.23 8.84 4.44
CA PRO A 272 -0.63 9.50 5.41
C PRO A 272 0.16 10.62 6.09
N PRO A 273 -0.43 11.82 6.16
CA PRO A 273 -1.87 12.08 6.07
C PRO A 273 -2.48 12.12 4.65
N TRP A 274 -3.76 11.72 4.54
CA TRP A 274 -4.56 11.77 3.32
C TRP A 274 -5.53 12.96 3.34
N TYR A 275 -5.80 13.56 2.19
CA TYR A 275 -6.61 14.78 2.09
C TYR A 275 -7.72 14.67 1.07
N ALA A 276 -8.98 14.75 1.48
CA ALA A 276 -10.10 14.88 0.55
C ALA A 276 -10.28 16.36 0.17
N THR A 277 -10.02 16.67 -1.09
CA THR A 277 -10.10 18.01 -1.67
C THR A 277 -11.30 18.12 -2.60
N SER A 278 -12.06 19.21 -2.47
CA SER A 278 -13.20 19.52 -3.34
C SER A 278 -13.47 21.02 -3.33
N SER A 279 -14.01 21.55 -4.43
CA SER A 279 -14.53 22.93 -4.47
C SER A 279 -15.68 23.18 -3.47
N ALA A 280 -16.32 22.12 -2.95
CA ALA A 280 -17.42 22.23 -2.00
C ALA A 280 -16.99 22.55 -0.55
N TRP A 281 -15.74 22.27 -0.15
CA TRP A 281 -15.27 22.48 1.22
C TRP A 281 -13.83 22.98 1.34
N GLY A 282 -12.96 22.74 0.35
CA GLY A 282 -11.57 23.19 0.38
C GLY A 282 -10.66 22.39 -0.55
N THR A 283 -9.71 23.09 -1.17
CA THR A 283 -8.68 22.50 -2.04
C THR A 283 -7.28 22.57 -1.44
N THR A 284 -7.10 23.32 -0.35
CA THR A 284 -5.85 23.39 0.43
C THR A 284 -5.66 22.13 1.26
N LEU A 285 -4.43 21.62 1.32
CA LEU A 285 -4.06 20.45 2.13
C LEU A 285 -3.78 20.90 3.57
N ASP A 286 -4.77 20.77 4.44
CA ASP A 286 -4.72 21.26 5.82
C ASP A 286 -5.65 20.46 6.74
N ALA A 287 -5.83 20.93 7.97
CA ALA A 287 -6.71 20.28 8.94
C ALA A 287 -8.19 20.28 8.55
N ILE A 288 -8.63 21.02 7.51
CA ILE A 288 -10.00 20.98 6.99
C ILE A 288 -10.18 19.80 6.04
N THR A 289 -9.19 19.53 5.19
CA THR A 289 -9.26 18.47 4.17
C THR A 289 -8.70 17.12 4.63
N LEU A 290 -8.01 17.08 5.77
CA LEU A 290 -7.43 15.87 6.37
C LEU A 290 -8.47 14.75 6.60
N LEU A 291 -8.16 13.54 6.17
CA LEU A 291 -8.84 12.28 6.48
C LEU A 291 -8.12 11.54 7.62
N TYR A 292 -8.86 10.71 8.36
CA TYR A 292 -8.38 10.02 9.55
C TYR A 292 -8.68 8.51 9.49
N ASP A 293 -7.71 7.72 9.92
CA ASP A 293 -7.81 6.27 10.20
C ASP A 293 -7.56 6.12 11.70
N ASP A 294 -8.55 6.52 12.49
CA ASP A 294 -8.44 6.74 13.95
C ASP A 294 -9.62 6.19 14.77
N GLY A 295 -10.54 5.46 14.13
CA GLY A 295 -11.80 4.99 14.74
C GLY A 295 -12.79 6.11 15.09
N THR A 296 -12.56 7.33 14.59
CA THR A 296 -13.43 8.50 14.74
C THR A 296 -13.64 9.18 13.38
N ASN A 297 -14.27 10.36 13.34
CA ASN A 297 -14.48 11.15 12.11
C ASN A 297 -15.28 10.47 10.96
N GLY A 298 -15.78 9.25 11.15
CA GLY A 298 -16.39 8.44 10.09
C GLY A 298 -15.72 7.09 9.89
N ASP A 299 -14.56 6.89 10.51
CA ASP A 299 -13.80 5.66 10.49
C ASP A 299 -14.33 4.77 11.62
N VAL A 300 -14.50 3.49 11.28
CA VAL A 300 -15.10 2.49 12.16
C VAL A 300 -14.01 1.71 12.90
N THR A 301 -12.84 1.50 12.30
CA THR A 301 -11.77 0.67 12.85
C THR A 301 -10.44 1.39 12.74
N ASN A 302 -9.93 1.89 13.86
CA ASN A 302 -8.63 2.54 13.93
C ASN A 302 -7.48 1.65 13.40
N GLY A 303 -6.71 2.17 12.45
CA GLY A 303 -5.50 1.57 11.91
C GLY A 303 -5.76 0.48 10.87
N ASP A 304 -6.96 0.43 10.29
CA ASP A 304 -7.32 -0.57 9.28
C ASP A 304 -6.98 -0.13 7.84
N GLY A 305 -6.35 1.03 7.67
CA GLY A 305 -5.97 1.57 6.37
C GLY A 305 -7.11 2.28 5.64
N ILE A 306 -8.26 2.50 6.29
CA ILE A 306 -9.39 3.24 5.75
C ILE A 306 -9.45 4.62 6.38
N TYR A 307 -9.19 5.63 5.56
CA TYR A 307 -9.16 7.02 6.00
C TYR A 307 -10.49 7.69 5.70
N SER A 308 -11.05 8.43 6.64
CA SER A 308 -12.36 9.03 6.46
C SER A 308 -12.54 10.38 7.13
N ARG A 309 -13.55 11.11 6.65
CA ARG A 309 -14.07 12.32 7.31
C ARG A 309 -15.45 12.69 6.80
N ARG A 310 -16.27 13.28 7.69
CA ARG A 310 -17.49 13.99 7.31
C ARG A 310 -17.23 15.47 7.01
N PHE A 311 -17.56 15.87 5.79
CA PHE A 311 -17.53 17.26 5.32
C PHE A 311 -18.92 17.88 5.37
N THR A 312 -18.99 19.21 5.49
CA THR A 312 -20.27 19.95 5.42
C THR A 312 -20.29 20.74 4.13
N VAL A 313 -21.24 20.42 3.26
CA VAL A 313 -21.41 21.13 2.00
C VAL A 313 -22.45 22.22 2.20
N ALA A 314 -22.01 23.49 2.17
CA ALA A 314 -22.84 24.63 2.56
C ALA A 314 -24.09 24.78 1.69
N THR A 315 -23.96 24.54 0.38
CA THR A 315 -25.03 24.74 -0.61
C THR A 315 -25.15 23.50 -1.51
N PRO A 316 -26.38 23.07 -1.88
CA PRO A 316 -26.60 22.02 -2.87
C PRO A 316 -25.73 22.21 -4.10
N THR A 317 -25.00 21.18 -4.49
CA THR A 317 -24.08 21.24 -5.62
C THR A 317 -23.87 19.87 -6.25
N THR A 318 -23.37 19.86 -7.47
CA THR A 318 -22.78 18.69 -8.11
C THR A 318 -21.33 19.01 -8.38
N THR A 319 -20.42 18.23 -7.79
CA THR A 319 -18.98 18.45 -7.97
C THR A 319 -18.24 17.13 -7.79
N THR A 320 -16.92 17.20 -7.71
CA THR A 320 -16.05 16.06 -7.52
C THR A 320 -15.20 16.20 -6.25
N VAL A 321 -14.71 15.07 -5.76
CA VAL A 321 -13.66 14.99 -4.73
C VAL A 321 -12.45 14.25 -5.27
N GLN A 322 -11.26 14.69 -4.88
CA GLN A 322 -10.02 13.93 -5.04
C GLN A 322 -9.36 13.74 -3.69
N VAL A 323 -8.86 12.54 -3.42
CA VAL A 323 -8.05 12.24 -2.25
C VAL A 323 -6.57 12.35 -2.61
N LYS A 324 -5.81 13.17 -1.88
CA LYS A 324 -4.40 13.48 -2.16
C LYS A 324 -3.50 12.97 -1.05
N GLN A 325 -2.30 12.53 -1.43
CA GLN A 325 -1.25 12.05 -0.51
C GLN A 325 -0.19 13.13 -0.26
N GLY A 326 -0.56 14.29 0.30
CA GLY A 326 0.39 15.42 0.40
C GLY A 326 0.90 15.83 -0.99
N ALA A 327 2.23 15.77 -1.18
CA ALA A 327 2.92 16.00 -2.47
C ALA A 327 2.90 14.77 -3.41
N GLY A 328 2.33 13.66 -2.96
CA GLY A 328 2.19 12.42 -3.71
C GLY A 328 1.01 12.41 -4.69
N PRO A 329 0.61 11.22 -5.18
CA PRO A 329 -0.48 11.05 -6.13
C PRO A 329 -1.84 11.50 -5.58
N SER A 330 -2.76 11.78 -6.51
CA SER A 330 -4.18 12.00 -6.24
C SER A 330 -4.99 10.79 -6.70
N TYR A 331 -6.13 10.56 -6.04
CA TYR A 331 -7.05 9.45 -6.30
C TYR A 331 -8.48 10.01 -6.40
N PRO A 332 -9.16 9.86 -7.54
CA PRO A 332 -8.58 9.42 -8.81
C PRO A 332 -7.45 10.35 -9.30
N GLY A 333 -6.53 9.80 -10.09
CA GLY A 333 -5.40 10.51 -10.68
C GLY A 333 -5.81 11.50 -11.76
N THR A 334 -7.00 11.31 -12.37
CA THR A 334 -7.62 12.26 -13.30
C THR A 334 -9.06 12.55 -12.91
N GLY A 335 -9.55 13.76 -13.21
CA GLY A 335 -10.91 14.17 -12.83
C GLY A 335 -11.12 14.17 -11.31
N GLY A 336 -12.27 13.67 -10.86
CA GLY A 336 -12.54 13.43 -9.44
C GLY A 336 -13.74 12.52 -9.24
N TYR A 337 -13.89 11.93 -8.07
CA TYR A 337 -15.04 11.10 -7.74
C TYR A 337 -16.30 12.00 -7.65
N PRO A 338 -17.35 11.76 -8.45
CA PRO A 338 -18.53 12.63 -8.45
C PRO A 338 -19.41 12.45 -7.22
N PHE A 339 -19.95 13.56 -6.72
CA PHE A 339 -21.08 13.56 -5.79
C PHE A 339 -22.04 14.71 -6.04
N GLN A 340 -23.21 14.58 -5.44
CA GLN A 340 -24.28 15.57 -5.44
C GLN A 340 -24.82 15.76 -4.04
N THR A 341 -25.06 17.01 -3.66
CA THR A 341 -25.84 17.36 -2.46
C THR A 341 -27.11 18.08 -2.86
N THR A 342 -28.20 17.83 -2.14
CA THR A 342 -29.54 18.35 -2.47
C THR A 342 -30.08 19.33 -1.44
N ILE A 343 -29.48 19.40 -0.25
CA ILE A 343 -29.87 20.32 0.82
C ILE A 343 -28.68 21.13 1.34
N ASN A 344 -28.97 22.32 1.88
CA ASN A 344 -27.96 23.15 2.53
C ASN A 344 -27.37 22.42 3.75
N ASN A 345 -26.06 22.58 3.96
CA ASN A 345 -25.31 21.97 5.06
C ASN A 345 -25.39 20.43 5.11
N GLN A 346 -25.61 19.77 3.96
CA GLN A 346 -25.56 18.32 3.87
C GLN A 346 -24.19 17.81 4.34
N LYS A 347 -24.20 16.80 5.19
CA LYS A 347 -22.98 16.11 5.62
C LYS A 347 -22.65 15.02 4.60
N VAL A 348 -21.43 15.03 4.09
CA VAL A 348 -20.91 14.05 3.13
C VAL A 348 -19.78 13.29 3.81
N LEU A 349 -19.90 11.97 3.93
CA LEU A 349 -18.78 11.14 4.39
C LEU A 349 -17.92 10.81 3.18
N VAL A 350 -16.64 11.16 3.23
CA VAL A 350 -15.64 10.69 2.26
C VAL A 350 -14.80 9.62 2.95
N GLN A 351 -14.60 8.49 2.27
CA GLN A 351 -13.64 7.46 2.65
C GLN A 351 -12.65 7.20 1.53
N PHE A 352 -11.44 6.84 1.94
CA PHE A 352 -10.37 6.38 1.08
C PHE A 352 -9.86 5.06 1.64
N ASP A 353 -10.01 3.99 0.86
CA ASP A 353 -9.54 2.66 1.24
C ASP A 353 -8.15 2.41 0.65
N GLY A 354 -7.14 2.42 1.52
CA GLY A 354 -5.75 2.15 1.16
C GLY A 354 -5.44 0.66 0.99
N ASN A 355 -6.34 -0.24 1.41
CA ASN A 355 -6.09 -1.67 1.44
C ASN A 355 -6.04 -2.29 0.04
N THR A 356 -5.34 -3.43 -0.06
CA THR A 356 -5.33 -4.25 -1.28
C THR A 356 -6.32 -5.39 -1.14
N LEU A 357 -7.27 -5.47 -2.07
CA LEU A 357 -8.31 -6.48 -2.16
C LEU A 357 -7.93 -7.54 -3.21
N ALA A 358 -8.25 -8.80 -2.93
CA ALA A 358 -7.98 -9.94 -3.81
C ALA A 358 -9.28 -10.58 -4.34
N ASP A 359 -10.28 -9.76 -4.64
CA ASP A 359 -11.63 -10.18 -5.07
C ASP A 359 -11.85 -10.08 -6.60
N GLY A 360 -10.80 -9.71 -7.35
CA GLY A 360 -10.83 -9.63 -8.81
C GLY A 360 -11.34 -8.30 -9.38
N TYR A 361 -11.69 -7.32 -8.55
CA TYR A 361 -12.17 -6.00 -8.99
C TYR A 361 -11.05 -4.95 -9.06
N SER A 362 -11.08 -4.11 -10.11
CA SER A 362 -10.16 -2.99 -10.34
C SER A 362 -10.87 -1.63 -10.16
N PRO A 363 -10.27 -0.65 -9.48
CA PRO A 363 -9.02 -0.75 -8.75
C PRO A 363 -9.15 -1.73 -7.58
N ASN A 364 -8.08 -2.48 -7.31
CA ASN A 364 -8.02 -3.38 -6.17
C ASN A 364 -7.40 -2.73 -4.94
N LYS A 365 -7.03 -1.45 -5.02
CA LYS A 365 -6.48 -0.65 -3.92
C LYS A 365 -6.71 0.85 -4.18
N ARG A 366 -6.68 1.66 -3.13
CA ARG A 366 -6.66 3.13 -3.21
C ARG A 366 -7.82 3.71 -3.98
N TYR A 367 -9.03 3.39 -3.56
CA TYR A 367 -10.25 3.93 -4.16
C TYR A 367 -10.99 4.84 -3.18
N VAL A 368 -11.69 5.81 -3.75
CA VAL A 368 -12.50 6.78 -3.01
C VAL A 368 -13.94 6.31 -3.00
N TRP A 369 -14.64 6.60 -1.92
CA TRP A 369 -16.06 6.34 -1.76
C TRP A 369 -16.72 7.48 -1.00
N MET A 370 -18.01 7.71 -1.26
CA MET A 370 -18.84 8.66 -0.53
C MET A 370 -20.14 8.06 -0.01
N ASP A 371 -20.78 8.72 0.95
CA ASP A 371 -22.04 8.28 1.53
C ASP A 371 -23.16 8.10 0.47
N PRO A 372 -24.06 7.11 0.64
CA PRO A 372 -25.09 6.80 -0.37
C PRO A 372 -25.96 8.00 -0.76
N GLY A 373 -26.31 8.86 0.20
CA GLY A 373 -27.19 10.01 -0.01
C GLY A 373 -26.58 11.14 -0.84
N SER A 374 -25.30 11.03 -1.20
CA SER A 374 -24.62 11.99 -2.08
C SER A 374 -24.09 11.37 -3.37
N ARG A 375 -24.33 10.09 -3.62
CA ARG A 375 -23.86 9.43 -4.84
C ARG A 375 -24.71 9.78 -6.04
N ARG A 376 -24.05 9.85 -7.20
CA ARG A 376 -24.74 9.78 -8.48
C ARG A 376 -24.88 8.31 -8.86
N ASN A 377 -26.07 7.75 -8.66
CA ASN A 377 -26.41 6.42 -9.14
C ASN A 377 -26.94 6.51 -10.57
N PRO A 378 -26.26 5.91 -11.56
CA PRO A 378 -26.74 5.95 -12.92
C PRO A 378 -27.86 4.93 -13.12
N PRO A 379 -28.86 5.16 -13.99
CA PRO A 379 -29.92 4.18 -14.23
C PRO A 379 -29.41 2.87 -14.86
N TYR A 380 -28.23 2.91 -15.46
CA TYR A 380 -27.49 1.76 -15.98
C TYR A 380 -26.00 2.12 -16.07
N VAL A 381 -25.15 1.12 -16.26
CA VAL A 381 -23.74 1.32 -16.60
C VAL A 381 -23.44 0.67 -17.94
N GLN A 382 -22.88 1.40 -18.89
CA GLN A 382 -22.50 0.87 -20.20
C GLN A 382 -21.14 0.18 -20.12
N ALA A 383 -21.03 -1.10 -20.48
CA ALA A 383 -19.75 -1.75 -20.74
C ALA A 383 -19.27 -1.37 -22.14
N VAL A 384 -18.08 -0.78 -22.25
CA VAL A 384 -17.48 -0.39 -23.54
C VAL A 384 -16.09 -0.96 -23.67
N GLY A 385 -15.71 -1.43 -24.86
CA GLY A 385 -14.37 -1.97 -25.09
C GLY A 385 -14.13 -2.44 -26.52
N ASP A 386 -12.96 -3.02 -26.75
CA ASP A 386 -12.55 -3.66 -28.02
C ASP A 386 -13.10 -5.08 -28.20
N PHE A 387 -13.89 -5.57 -27.24
CA PHE A 387 -14.60 -6.85 -27.32
C PHE A 387 -15.97 -6.74 -28.01
N MET A 388 -16.47 -5.52 -28.21
CA MET A 388 -17.87 -5.30 -28.63
C MET A 388 -18.09 -5.75 -30.08
N SER A 389 -17.14 -5.50 -30.99
CA SER A 389 -17.25 -5.92 -32.39
C SER A 389 -17.29 -7.44 -32.56
N GLU A 390 -16.72 -8.19 -31.63
CA GLU A 390 -16.71 -9.65 -31.60
C GLU A 390 -18.04 -10.24 -31.07
N ILE A 391 -18.83 -9.44 -30.35
CA ILE A 391 -20.14 -9.84 -29.84
C ILE A 391 -21.25 -9.33 -30.77
N ALA A 392 -21.39 -8.01 -30.88
CA ALA A 392 -22.32 -7.31 -31.75
C ALA A 392 -22.09 -5.79 -31.70
N GLY A 393 -21.91 -5.11 -32.83
CA GLY A 393 -21.82 -3.64 -32.88
C GLY A 393 -20.40 -3.14 -33.14
N GLY A 394 -20.13 -1.88 -32.80
CA GLY A 394 -18.83 -1.25 -32.98
C GLY A 394 -18.06 -1.15 -31.66
N ASP A 395 -16.74 -1.33 -31.72
CA ASP A 395 -15.87 -1.15 -30.56
C ASP A 395 -16.00 0.25 -29.97
N TRP A 396 -15.87 0.32 -28.65
CA TRP A 396 -15.94 1.58 -27.89
C TRP A 396 -17.22 2.40 -28.13
N ASN A 397 -18.34 1.75 -28.49
CA ASN A 397 -19.63 2.42 -28.61
C ASN A 397 -20.25 2.70 -27.23
N ASN A 398 -20.24 3.96 -26.80
CA ASN A 398 -20.75 4.39 -25.49
C ASN A 398 -22.27 4.57 -25.41
N ASN A 399 -23.02 4.13 -26.42
CA ASN A 399 -24.47 4.25 -26.48
C ASN A 399 -25.12 3.03 -27.16
N ASP A 400 -24.70 1.82 -26.79
CA ASP A 400 -25.26 0.57 -27.31
C ASP A 400 -26.11 -0.15 -26.26
N PRO A 401 -27.44 -0.24 -26.42
CA PRO A 401 -28.31 -0.91 -25.45
C PRO A 401 -27.94 -2.35 -25.14
N ASN A 402 -27.25 -3.06 -26.04
CA ASN A 402 -26.84 -4.45 -25.81
C ASN A 402 -25.77 -4.62 -24.72
N TYR A 403 -25.13 -3.52 -24.31
CA TYR A 403 -24.05 -3.52 -23.33
C TYR A 403 -24.38 -2.71 -22.07
N GLN A 404 -25.66 -2.44 -21.85
CA GLN A 404 -26.14 -1.81 -20.63
C GLN A 404 -26.21 -2.84 -19.50
N MET A 405 -25.43 -2.61 -18.45
CA MET A 405 -25.52 -3.31 -17.16
C MET A 405 -26.61 -2.67 -16.32
N LEU A 406 -27.42 -3.49 -15.65
CA LEU A 406 -28.54 -3.04 -14.81
C LEU A 406 -28.32 -3.46 -13.35
N ASP A 407 -28.86 -2.65 -12.44
CA ASP A 407 -28.94 -2.89 -10.99
C ASP A 407 -30.42 -3.20 -10.65
N ASN A 408 -30.86 -4.40 -11.02
CA ASN A 408 -32.26 -4.83 -11.05
C ASN A 408 -32.54 -6.18 -10.36
N GLY A 409 -31.53 -6.78 -9.71
CA GLY A 409 -31.62 -8.07 -9.03
C GLY A 409 -31.79 -9.27 -9.97
N VAL A 410 -31.57 -9.10 -11.28
CA VAL A 410 -31.60 -10.19 -12.26
C VAL A 410 -30.17 -10.56 -12.64
N ALA A 411 -29.89 -11.86 -12.63
CA ALA A 411 -28.54 -12.39 -12.90
C ALA A 411 -27.93 -11.76 -14.18
N PRO A 412 -26.65 -11.32 -14.12
CA PRO A 412 -25.68 -11.62 -13.06
C PRO A 412 -25.71 -10.65 -11.85
N ASP A 413 -26.60 -9.68 -11.83
CA ASP A 413 -26.90 -8.90 -10.63
C ASP A 413 -27.80 -9.72 -9.68
N THR A 414 -27.42 -9.76 -8.40
CA THR A 414 -28.06 -10.61 -7.39
C THR A 414 -29.05 -9.86 -6.50
N ALA A 415 -29.00 -8.53 -6.44
CA ALA A 415 -29.87 -7.73 -5.58
C ALA A 415 -30.13 -6.36 -6.22
N ALA A 416 -31.41 -6.01 -6.38
CA ALA A 416 -31.77 -4.73 -6.97
C ALA A 416 -31.44 -3.56 -6.05
N SER A 417 -30.99 -2.45 -6.65
CA SER A 417 -30.68 -1.18 -6.00
C SER A 417 -29.57 -1.25 -4.95
N ASP A 418 -28.63 -2.20 -5.08
CA ASP A 418 -27.47 -2.32 -4.17
C ASP A 418 -26.20 -1.62 -4.71
N GLY A 419 -26.33 -0.99 -5.88
CA GLY A 419 -25.29 -0.29 -6.60
C GLY A 419 -24.34 -1.21 -7.37
N ILE A 420 -24.66 -2.50 -7.51
CA ILE A 420 -23.92 -3.47 -8.31
C ILE A 420 -24.66 -3.70 -9.62
N TYR A 421 -24.02 -3.29 -10.72
CA TYR A 421 -24.55 -3.42 -12.07
C TYR A 421 -23.96 -4.67 -12.70
N GLY A 422 -24.80 -5.50 -13.33
CA GLY A 422 -24.39 -6.76 -13.94
C GLY A 422 -24.78 -6.88 -15.41
N LEU A 423 -23.93 -7.51 -16.22
CA LEU A 423 -24.26 -7.97 -17.58
C LEU A 423 -23.57 -9.30 -17.87
N GLN A 424 -24.31 -10.23 -18.47
CA GLN A 424 -23.78 -11.53 -18.87
C GLN A 424 -24.16 -11.85 -20.32
N PHE A 425 -23.15 -12.21 -21.10
CA PHE A 425 -23.34 -12.78 -22.43
C PHE A 425 -23.31 -14.30 -22.31
N ALA A 426 -24.48 -14.92 -22.20
CA ALA A 426 -24.60 -16.37 -22.03
C ALA A 426 -24.44 -17.13 -23.36
N GLY A 427 -23.62 -18.19 -23.35
CA GLY A 427 -23.82 -19.42 -24.14
C GLY A 427 -24.14 -19.32 -25.64
N GLY A 428 -23.71 -18.28 -26.35
CA GLY A 428 -24.18 -18.06 -27.72
C GLY A 428 -23.57 -16.88 -28.47
N LEU A 429 -22.36 -16.44 -28.11
CA LEU A 429 -21.59 -15.55 -28.98
C LEU A 429 -21.42 -16.28 -30.32
N THR A 430 -22.19 -15.89 -31.34
CA THR A 430 -22.22 -16.60 -32.62
C THR A 430 -20.97 -16.20 -33.39
N GLY A 431 -19.86 -16.88 -33.09
CA GLY A 431 -18.50 -16.50 -33.47
C GLY A 431 -17.48 -16.70 -32.34
N GLY A 432 -17.94 -16.61 -31.08
CA GLY A 432 -17.08 -16.62 -29.88
C GLY A 432 -16.19 -15.37 -29.79
N LEU A 433 -15.84 -14.94 -28.58
CA LEU A 433 -14.69 -14.04 -28.46
C LEU A 433 -13.45 -14.83 -28.91
N VAL A 434 -12.70 -14.25 -29.85
CA VAL A 434 -11.41 -14.79 -30.25
C VAL A 434 -10.52 -14.85 -29.00
N ALA A 435 -9.75 -15.92 -28.85
CA ALA A 435 -8.83 -16.03 -27.73
C ALA A 435 -7.82 -14.87 -27.78
N GLY A 436 -7.74 -14.09 -26.71
CA GLY A 436 -6.99 -12.84 -26.72
C GLY A 436 -7.18 -12.03 -25.45
N THR A 437 -6.52 -10.88 -25.39
CA THR A 437 -6.70 -9.90 -24.32
C THR A 437 -7.52 -8.74 -24.86
N TYR A 438 -8.59 -8.42 -24.15
CA TYR A 438 -9.50 -7.32 -24.46
C TYR A 438 -9.40 -6.26 -23.38
N ASN A 439 -9.72 -5.02 -23.75
CA ASN A 439 -9.72 -3.84 -22.92
C ASN A 439 -11.13 -3.25 -22.85
N TRP A 440 -11.53 -2.82 -21.67
CA TRP A 440 -12.85 -2.24 -21.45
C TRP A 440 -12.89 -1.21 -20.33
N LYS A 441 -14.02 -0.50 -20.25
CA LYS A 441 -14.41 0.42 -19.17
C LYS A 441 -15.92 0.35 -18.90
N GLY A 442 -16.33 0.77 -17.71
CA GLY A 442 -17.74 1.06 -17.42
C GLY A 442 -18.04 2.56 -17.55
N LEU A 443 -19.18 2.93 -18.14
CA LEU A 443 -19.62 4.33 -18.24
C LEU A 443 -20.98 4.55 -17.56
N GLY A 444 -21.07 5.53 -16.67
CA GLY A 444 -22.28 5.83 -15.91
C GLY A 444 -23.20 6.88 -16.56
N LEU A 445 -22.91 7.36 -17.77
CA LEU A 445 -23.74 8.34 -18.47
C LEU A 445 -23.95 7.89 -19.92
N GLN A 446 -25.22 7.90 -20.36
CA GLN A 446 -25.60 7.55 -21.72
C GLN A 446 -24.83 8.39 -22.75
N GLY A 447 -24.13 7.73 -23.67
CA GLY A 447 -23.47 8.42 -24.78
C GLY A 447 -22.38 9.40 -24.36
N SER A 448 -21.90 9.33 -23.11
CA SER A 448 -20.87 10.22 -22.59
C SER A 448 -19.71 9.45 -21.97
N TRP A 449 -18.50 10.02 -22.14
CA TRP A 449 -17.26 9.56 -21.51
C TRP A 449 -16.99 10.27 -20.19
N ASP A 450 -17.88 11.16 -19.75
CA ASP A 450 -17.61 11.99 -18.58
C ASP A 450 -17.63 11.18 -17.30
N TYR A 451 -18.50 10.18 -17.15
CA TYR A 451 -18.56 9.35 -15.95
C TYR A 451 -18.03 7.95 -16.22
N GLN A 452 -16.81 7.66 -15.76
CA GLN A 452 -16.11 6.39 -15.99
C GLN A 452 -15.92 5.62 -14.68
N PHE A 453 -15.90 4.30 -14.80
CA PHE A 453 -15.63 3.35 -13.72
C PHE A 453 -14.43 2.46 -14.06
N GLY A 454 -13.66 2.06 -13.04
CA GLY A 454 -12.53 1.16 -13.14
C GLY A 454 -11.18 1.85 -13.31
N GLY A 455 -10.21 1.15 -13.89
CA GLY A 455 -8.84 1.62 -14.07
C GLY A 455 -7.94 1.37 -12.87
N SER A 456 -6.63 1.37 -13.12
CA SER A 456 -5.60 1.12 -12.10
C SER A 456 -5.43 2.34 -11.19
N GLY A 457 -6.23 2.41 -10.13
CA GLY A 457 -6.16 3.40 -9.06
C GLY A 457 -7.18 4.54 -9.13
N ASP A 458 -8.05 4.56 -10.14
CA ASP A 458 -9.00 5.69 -10.31
C ASP A 458 -10.39 5.40 -9.73
N GLY A 459 -10.92 4.18 -9.89
CA GLY A 459 -12.27 3.88 -9.41
C GLY A 459 -13.32 4.62 -10.24
N ALA A 460 -14.14 5.45 -9.61
CA ALA A 460 -15.14 6.26 -10.32
C ALA A 460 -14.62 7.68 -10.56
N THR A 461 -14.77 8.20 -11.78
CA THR A 461 -14.34 9.56 -12.13
C THR A 461 -15.39 10.29 -12.95
N PHE A 462 -15.59 11.57 -12.64
CA PHE A 462 -16.27 12.52 -13.52
C PHE A 462 -15.26 13.44 -14.21
N GLN A 463 -15.38 13.57 -15.53
CA GLN A 463 -14.45 14.25 -16.43
C GLN A 463 -12.99 13.75 -16.31
N GLY A 464 -12.82 12.47 -15.94
CA GLY A 464 -11.55 11.77 -15.93
C GLY A 464 -11.31 10.94 -17.19
N ASN A 465 -10.16 10.30 -17.28
CA ASN A 465 -9.86 9.29 -18.28
C ASN A 465 -9.18 8.09 -17.63
N ASN A 466 -9.98 7.19 -17.06
CA ASN A 466 -9.47 6.04 -16.34
C ASN A 466 -8.65 5.15 -17.30
N PRO A 467 -7.57 4.50 -16.84
CA PRO A 467 -6.96 3.43 -17.61
C PRO A 467 -7.97 2.34 -17.96
N ASN A 468 -7.80 1.73 -19.12
CA ASN A 468 -8.59 0.55 -19.49
C ASN A 468 -8.33 -0.59 -18.50
N VAL A 469 -9.36 -1.40 -18.26
CA VAL A 469 -9.23 -2.66 -17.54
C VAL A 469 -9.15 -3.78 -18.57
N SER A 470 -8.24 -4.73 -18.38
CA SER A 470 -8.10 -5.86 -19.30
C SER A 470 -8.72 -7.13 -18.77
N PHE A 471 -9.18 -8.00 -19.68
CA PHE A 471 -9.51 -9.38 -19.36
C PHE A 471 -9.01 -10.30 -20.49
N SER A 472 -8.80 -11.57 -20.17
CA SER A 472 -8.38 -12.58 -21.16
C SER A 472 -9.55 -13.47 -21.53
N ALA A 473 -9.78 -13.60 -22.83
CA ALA A 473 -10.75 -14.50 -23.42
C ALA A 473 -10.12 -15.83 -23.82
N THR A 474 -10.85 -16.92 -23.60
CA THR A 474 -10.59 -18.22 -24.22
C THR A 474 -11.70 -18.51 -25.22
N ALA A 475 -11.45 -19.32 -26.25
CA ALA A 475 -12.50 -19.67 -27.22
C ALA A 475 -13.66 -20.42 -26.53
N SER A 476 -14.90 -20.04 -26.87
CA SER A 476 -16.19 -20.67 -26.47
C SER A 476 -16.65 -20.48 -25.02
N THR A 477 -17.18 -19.30 -24.67
CA THR A 477 -17.41 -18.94 -23.25
C THR A 477 -18.56 -17.98 -22.98
N THR A 478 -19.01 -17.98 -21.72
CA THR A 478 -19.84 -16.93 -21.12
C THR A 478 -18.95 -15.81 -20.58
N LEU A 479 -19.24 -14.56 -20.93
CA LEU A 479 -18.56 -13.37 -20.42
C LEU A 479 -19.47 -12.65 -19.42
N THR A 480 -18.96 -12.34 -18.24
CA THR A 480 -19.69 -11.61 -17.19
C THR A 480 -18.95 -10.33 -16.83
N PHE A 481 -19.66 -9.21 -16.85
CA PHE A 481 -19.21 -7.93 -16.33
C PHE A 481 -19.96 -7.59 -15.04
N LYS A 482 -19.24 -7.01 -14.06
CA LYS A 482 -19.84 -6.33 -12.92
C LYS A 482 -19.18 -4.98 -12.68
N VAL A 483 -20.00 -4.01 -12.26
CA VAL A 483 -19.56 -2.70 -11.81
C VAL A 483 -20.15 -2.42 -10.44
N ASP A 484 -19.29 -2.17 -9.47
CA ASP A 484 -19.67 -1.57 -8.19
C ASP A 484 -19.69 -0.05 -8.35
N ALA A 485 -20.84 0.53 -8.64
CA ALA A 485 -20.99 1.98 -8.76
C ALA A 485 -20.82 2.71 -7.41
N VAL A 486 -20.84 1.95 -6.29
CA VAL A 486 -20.61 2.49 -4.95
C VAL A 486 -19.15 2.83 -4.75
N THR A 487 -18.23 1.93 -5.13
CA THR A 487 -16.77 2.10 -4.95
C THR A 487 -16.04 2.48 -6.24
N GLY A 488 -16.76 2.45 -7.36
CA GLY A 488 -16.22 2.67 -8.70
C GLY A 488 -15.40 1.52 -9.27
N ARG A 489 -15.49 0.34 -8.65
CA ARG A 489 -14.66 -0.82 -9.00
C ARG A 489 -15.37 -1.68 -10.05
N VAL A 490 -14.60 -2.28 -10.94
CA VAL A 490 -15.13 -3.06 -12.08
C VAL A 490 -14.41 -4.39 -12.21
N ALA A 491 -15.09 -5.40 -12.73
CA ALA A 491 -14.50 -6.70 -13.02
C ALA A 491 -15.17 -7.37 -14.22
N ALA A 492 -14.37 -8.16 -14.95
CA ALA A 492 -14.82 -8.97 -16.06
C ALA A 492 -14.18 -10.35 -15.95
N VAL A 493 -14.98 -11.41 -16.12
CA VAL A 493 -14.50 -12.80 -16.05
C VAL A 493 -15.13 -13.67 -17.12
N MET A 494 -14.36 -14.67 -17.56
CA MET A 494 -14.79 -15.70 -18.51
C MET A 494 -15.08 -17.00 -17.78
N ASN A 495 -16.17 -17.67 -18.14
CA ASN A 495 -16.56 -19.01 -17.62
C ASN A 495 -16.69 -19.13 -16.09
N ALA A 496 -16.76 -18.02 -15.38
CA ALA A 496 -16.89 -18.00 -13.93
C ALA A 496 -18.05 -17.10 -13.54
N ALA A 497 -18.74 -17.47 -12.47
CA ALA A 497 -19.57 -16.51 -11.76
C ALA A 497 -18.66 -15.52 -11.06
N LEU A 498 -18.93 -14.23 -11.23
CA LEU A 498 -18.24 -13.18 -10.51
C LEU A 498 -18.99 -12.91 -9.20
N ALA A 499 -18.33 -13.16 -8.07
CA ALA A 499 -18.87 -12.77 -6.76
C ALA A 499 -19.06 -11.25 -6.69
N ASN A 500 -19.93 -10.80 -5.79
CA ASN A 500 -20.04 -9.36 -5.52
C ASN A 500 -18.72 -8.86 -4.90
N PRO A 501 -18.37 -7.58 -5.13
CA PRO A 501 -17.12 -7.02 -4.64
C PRO A 501 -17.08 -7.05 -3.12
N SER A 502 -15.88 -7.24 -2.57
CA SER A 502 -15.66 -7.01 -1.15
C SER A 502 -15.74 -5.50 -0.89
N ARG A 503 -16.54 -5.10 0.09
CA ARG A 503 -16.64 -3.73 0.58
C ARG A 503 -16.24 -3.71 2.06
N PRO A 504 -15.49 -2.70 2.52
CA PRO A 504 -15.28 -2.48 3.94
C PRO A 504 -16.57 -2.49 4.75
N SER A 505 -16.50 -2.97 5.99
CA SER A 505 -17.64 -2.98 6.91
C SER A 505 -18.22 -1.59 7.13
N SER A 506 -17.40 -0.54 7.06
CA SER A 506 -17.82 0.86 7.18
C SER A 506 -18.73 1.32 6.03
N ILE A 507 -18.55 0.79 4.82
CA ILE A 507 -19.44 1.03 3.67
C ILE A 507 -20.78 0.32 3.85
N ASN A 508 -20.77 -0.88 4.45
CA ASN A 508 -21.99 -1.68 4.66
C ASN A 508 -22.76 -1.28 5.93
N ALA A 509 -22.06 -0.77 6.94
CA ALA A 509 -22.64 -0.31 8.22
C ALA A 509 -23.42 1.00 8.06
N SER A 510 -23.15 1.76 6.99
CA SER A 510 -23.97 2.91 6.60
C SER A 510 -25.22 2.49 5.84
N GLY A 511 -25.82 1.33 6.15
CA GLY A 511 -27.18 1.00 5.72
C GLY A 511 -28.04 2.26 5.85
N PRO A 512 -28.96 2.52 4.90
CA PRO A 512 -29.68 3.79 4.81
C PRO A 512 -30.12 4.16 6.22
N PRO A 513 -29.75 5.35 6.74
CA PRO A 513 -29.99 5.68 8.13
C PRO A 513 -31.46 5.37 8.39
N ALA A 514 -31.74 4.51 9.37
CA ALA A 514 -33.11 4.14 9.70
C ALA A 514 -33.90 5.43 9.96
N GLY A 515 -34.67 5.89 8.97
CA GLY A 515 -35.36 7.19 9.00
C GLY A 515 -35.06 8.20 7.88
N VAL A 516 -34.21 7.93 6.88
CA VAL A 516 -34.20 8.73 5.64
C VAL A 516 -35.07 8.01 4.61
N PRO A 517 -36.24 8.55 4.23
CA PRO A 517 -37.12 7.93 3.23
C PRO A 517 -36.35 7.70 1.93
N ASP A 518 -36.62 6.55 1.30
CA ASP A 518 -36.14 6.22 -0.03
C ASP A 518 -36.23 7.41 -0.98
N TRP A 519 -35.10 7.71 -1.58
CA TRP A 519 -34.98 8.76 -2.58
C TRP A 519 -35.75 8.29 -3.82
N SER A 520 -36.77 9.03 -4.19
CA SER A 520 -37.42 8.87 -5.49
C SER A 520 -36.48 9.48 -6.53
N MET A 521 -36.02 8.66 -7.48
CA MET A 521 -35.41 9.14 -8.72
C MET A 521 -36.50 9.78 -9.59
N TYR A 522 -36.18 10.95 -10.16
CA TYR A 522 -36.89 11.50 -11.32
C TYR A 522 -36.38 10.88 -12.61
#